data_AF-A0A831WMC4-F1
#
_entry.id   AF-A0A831WMC4-F1
#
_cell.length_a   1.000
_cell.length_b   1.000
_cell.length_c   1.000
_cell.angle_alpha   90.00
_cell.angle_beta   90.00
_cell.angle_gamma   90.00
#
_symmetry.space_group_name_H-M   'P 1'
#
loop_
_entity.id
_entity.type
_entity.pdbx_description
1 polymer ?
#
loop_
_entity_poly.entity_id
_entity_poly.type
_entity_poly.pdbx_seq_one_letter_code
_entity_poly.pdbx_strand_id
1 'polypeptide(L)' 'MFGKRGFAGAVGVIDLIIGIVIVVIVIAAVAIPTIQNVLNASNITGIPATILSVIPTFLGLLVLVMIARAM' A
#
# COMPACT_ATOMS: atom_id res chain seq x y z
N MET A 1 19.41 10.93 -32.84
CA MET A 1 19.43 10.67 -31.38
C MET A 1 18.10 10.94 -30.66
N PHE A 2 16.96 11.02 -31.36
CA PHE A 2 15.66 11.44 -30.76
C PHE A 2 14.83 10.32 -30.11
N GLY A 3 15.13 9.04 -30.35
CA GLY A 3 14.35 7.91 -29.79
C GLY A 3 14.65 7.55 -28.32
N LYS A 4 15.81 7.96 -27.78
CA LYS A 4 16.22 7.55 -26.42
C LYS A 4 15.46 8.26 -25.30
N ARG A 5 14.90 9.46 -25.57
CA ARG A 5 14.20 10.27 -24.56
C ARG A 5 12.79 9.75 -24.26
N GLY A 6 12.08 9.25 -25.29
CA GLY A 6 10.76 8.64 -25.13
C GLY A 6 10.82 7.28 -24.42
N PHE A 7 11.86 6.48 -24.72
CA PHE A 7 12.08 5.21 -24.04
C PHE A 7 12.46 5.41 -22.56
N ALA A 8 13.31 6.38 -22.23
CA ALA A 8 13.64 6.70 -20.84
C ALA A 8 12.42 7.17 -20.03
N GLY A 9 11.52 7.95 -20.64
CA GLY A 9 10.25 8.33 -20.02
C GLY A 9 9.32 7.15 -19.78
N ALA A 10 9.21 6.23 -20.75
CA ALA A 10 8.39 5.02 -20.61
C ALA A 10 8.93 4.06 -19.55
N VAL A 11 10.25 3.89 -19.46
CA VAL A 11 10.91 3.06 -18.43
C VAL A 11 10.63 3.64 -17.04
N GLY A 12 10.71 4.97 -16.86
CA GLY A 12 10.41 5.61 -15.58
C GLY A 12 8.96 5.40 -15.11
N VAL A 13 8.00 5.42 -16.03
CA VAL A 13 6.59 5.15 -15.71
C VAL A 13 6.35 3.69 -15.35
N ILE A 14 7.00 2.75 -16.07
CA ILE A 14 6.89 1.31 -15.81
C ILE A 14 7.50 0.96 -14.44
N ASP A 15 8.71 1.46 -14.14
CA ASP A 15 9.37 1.22 -12.85
C ASP A 15 8.53 1.75 -11.68
N LEU A 16 7.90 2.92 -11.86
CA LEU A 16 6.98 3.48 -10.88
C LEU A 16 5.75 2.58 -10.67
N ILE A 17 5.07 2.15 -11.73
CA ILE A 17 3.91 1.25 -11.63
C ILE A 17 4.29 -0.04 -10.92
N ILE A 18 5.42 -0.64 -11.26
CA ILE A 18 5.92 -1.85 -10.60
C ILE A 18 6.19 -1.58 -9.10
N GLY A 19 6.79 -0.45 -8.76
CA GLY A 19 7.00 -0.03 -7.38
C GLY A 19 5.69 0.08 -6.59
N ILE A 20 4.64 0.67 -7.18
CA ILE A 20 3.30 0.76 -6.56
C ILE A 20 2.72 -0.62 -6.31
N VAL A 21 2.79 -1.52 -7.30
CA VAL A 21 2.26 -2.89 -7.19
C VAL A 21 2.96 -3.64 -6.07
N ILE A 22 4.29 -3.55 -5.98
CA ILE A 22 5.06 -4.19 -4.90
C ILE A 22 4.63 -3.66 -3.54
N VAL A 23 4.50 -2.34 -3.38
CA VAL A 23 4.07 -1.72 -2.12
C VAL A 23 2.67 -2.19 -1.71
N VAL A 24 1.73 -2.26 -2.64
CA VAL A 24 0.37 -2.76 -2.38
C VAL A 24 0.39 -4.21 -1.92
N ILE A 25 1.20 -5.07 -2.57
CA ILE A 25 1.34 -6.48 -2.20
C ILE A 25 1.92 -6.61 -0.78
N VAL A 26 2.95 -5.83 -0.44
CA VAL A 26 3.57 -5.86 0.90
C VAL A 26 2.58 -5.45 1.98
N ILE A 27 1.78 -4.40 1.74
CA ILE A 27 0.75 -3.97 2.68
C ILE A 27 -0.29 -5.07 2.86
N ALA A 28 -0.79 -5.65 1.77
CA ALA A 28 -1.81 -6.69 1.81
C ALA A 28 -1.30 -7.99 2.48
N ALA A 29 -0.07 -8.39 2.20
CA ALA A 29 0.49 -9.67 2.63
C ALA A 29 1.10 -9.63 4.04
N VAL A 30 1.56 -8.46 4.51
CA VAL A 30 2.28 -8.35 5.79
C VAL A 30 1.57 -7.42 6.76
N ALA A 31 1.25 -6.20 6.35
CA ALA A 31 0.71 -5.20 7.27
C ALA A 31 -0.70 -5.56 7.77
N ILE A 32 -1.60 -5.94 6.85
CA ILE A 32 -2.98 -6.34 7.19
C ILE A 32 -3.01 -7.54 8.16
N PRO A 33 -2.39 -8.70 7.85
CA PRO A 33 -2.46 -9.86 8.73
C PRO A 33 -1.75 -9.62 10.07
N THR A 34 -0.67 -8.83 10.10
CA THR A 34 0.01 -8.50 11.37
C THR A 34 -0.92 -7.72 12.30
N ILE A 35 -1.64 -6.71 11.78
CA ILE A 35 -2.59 -5.94 12.57
C ILE A 35 -3.78 -6.81 13.00
N GLN A 36 -4.30 -7.67 12.12
CA GLN A 36 -5.37 -8.62 12.46
C GLN A 36 -4.92 -9.61 13.55
N ASN A 37 -3.69 -10.11 13.49
CA ASN A 37 -3.13 -11.00 14.51
C ASN A 37 -3.01 -10.32 15.87
N VAL A 38 -2.58 -9.05 15.91
CA VAL A 38 -2.54 -8.25 17.15
C VAL A 38 -3.94 -8.04 17.72
N LEU A 39 -4.94 -7.79 16.87
CA LEU A 39 -6.33 -7.63 17.30
C LEU A 39 -6.91 -8.91 17.88
N ASN A 40 -6.66 -10.04 17.23
CA ASN A 40 -7.07 -11.35 17.70
C ASN A 40 -6.39 -11.71 19.04
N ALA A 41 -5.11 -11.39 19.18
CA ALA A 41 -4.37 -11.61 20.43
C ALA A 41 -4.84 -10.70 21.58
N SER A 42 -5.39 -9.53 21.27
CA SER A 42 -5.82 -8.55 22.28
C SER A 42 -7.22 -8.84 22.85
N ASN A 43 -7.93 -9.87 22.37
CA ASN A 43 -9.28 -10.25 22.78
C ASN A 43 -10.28 -9.07 22.79
N ILE A 44 -10.06 -8.09 21.91
CA ILE A 44 -10.91 -6.91 21.78
C ILE A 44 -12.15 -7.33 21.00
N THR A 45 -13.32 -7.28 21.64
CA THR A 45 -14.61 -7.64 21.04
C THR A 45 -15.54 -6.44 20.89
N GLY A 46 -16.49 -6.52 19.96
CA GLY A 46 -17.50 -5.48 19.76
C GLY A 46 -17.01 -4.31 18.91
N ILE A 47 -17.60 -3.13 19.11
CA ILE A 47 -17.36 -1.91 18.30
C ILE A 47 -15.87 -1.52 18.19
N PRO A 48 -15.03 -1.63 19.24
CA PRO A 48 -13.61 -1.30 19.13
C PRO A 48 -12.86 -2.21 18.16
N ALA A 49 -13.24 -3.49 18.08
CA ALA A 49 -12.64 -4.44 17.14
C ALA A 49 -12.93 -4.04 15.69
N THR A 50 -14.16 -3.61 15.42
CA THR A 50 -14.57 -3.13 14.10
C THR A 50 -13.76 -1.91 13.69
N ILE A 51 -13.64 -0.90 14.56
CA ILE A 51 -12.86 0.33 14.26
C ILE A 51 -11.40 -0.02 13.97
N LEU A 52 -10.79 -0.87 14.79
CA LEU A 52 -9.41 -1.28 14.63
C LEU A 52 -9.18 -2.13 13.37
N SER A 53 -10.18 -2.91 12.93
CA SER A 53 -10.11 -3.69 11.69
C SER A 53 -10.07 -2.84 10.41
N VAL A 54 -10.50 -1.57 10.48
CA VAL A 54 -10.44 -0.64 9.34
C VAL A 54 -9.11 0.10 9.26
N ILE A 55 -8.31 0.14 10.34
CA ILE A 55 -6.99 0.80 10.36
C ILE A 55 -6.07 0.32 9.23
N PRO A 56 -5.93 -0.98 8.94
CA PRO A 56 -5.09 -1.45 7.83
C PRO A 56 -5.52 -0.89 6.48
N THR A 57 -6.83 -0.76 6.24
CA THR A 57 -7.35 -0.20 4.99
C THR A 57 -7.05 1.29 4.86
N PHE A 58 -7.17 2.07 5.95
CA PHE A 58 -6.79 3.49 5.95
C PHE A 58 -5.29 3.69 5.76
N LEU A 59 -4.45 2.82 6.34
CA LEU A 59 -3.01 2.83 6.08
C LEU A 59 -2.69 2.55 4.61
N GLY A 60 -3.36 1.56 4.00
CA GLY A 60 -3.24 1.28 2.57
C GLY A 60 -3.61 2.50 1.71
N LEU A 61 -4.71 3.17 2.04
CA LEU A 61 -5.13 4.39 1.35
C LEU A 61 -4.15 5.54 1.53
N LEU A 62 -3.59 5.75 2.73
CA LEU A 62 -2.59 6.78 2.98
C LEU A 62 -1.31 6.56 2.17
N VAL A 63 -0.86 5.32 2.06
CA VAL A 63 0.29 4.99 1.20
C VAL A 63 -0.03 5.28 -0.26
N LEU A 64 -1.24 4.94 -0.72
CA LEU A 64 -1.68 5.21 -2.09
C LEU A 64 -1.75 6.72 -2.38
N VAL A 65 -2.21 7.52 -1.41
CA VAL A 65 -2.21 8.99 -1.49
C VAL A 65 -0.79 9.56 -1.48
N MET A 66 0.12 9.03 -0.64
CA MET A 66 1.53 9.45 -0.63
C MET A 66 2.21 9.17 -1.98
N ILE A 67 1.97 7.99 -2.53
CA ILE A 67 2.45 7.61 -3.86
C ILE A 67 1.88 8.56 -4.92
N ALA A 68 0.57 8.83 -4.88
CA ALA A 68 -0.08 9.74 -5.81
C ALA A 68 0.44 11.19 -5.72
N ARG A 69 0.86 11.63 -4.54
CA ARG A 69 1.48 12.94 -4.33
C ARG A 69 2.95 12.98 -4.78
N ALA A 70 3.63 11.84 -4.77
CA ALA A 70 5.03 11.74 -5.19
C ALA A 70 5.18 11.66 -6.72
N MET A 71 4.09 11.36 -7.45
CA MET A 71 3.97 11.48 -8.91
C MET A 71 3.74 12.93 -9.33
#